data_AF-A0A6A6XS41-F1
#
_entry.id   AF-A0A6A6XS41-F1
#
_cell.length_a   1.000
_cell.length_b   1.000
_cell.length_c   1.000
_cell.angle_alpha   90.00
_cell.angle_beta   90.00
_cell.angle_gamma   90.00
#
_symmetry.space_group_name_H-M   'P 1'
#
loop_
_entity.id
_entity.type
_entity.pdbx_description
1 polymer ?
#
loop_
_entity_poly.entity_id
_entity_poly.type
_entity_poly.pdbx_seq_one_letter_code
_entity_poly.pdbx_strand_id
1 'polypeptide(L)'
;MRRSMAQFSLLSLLPFTSAINCPLSGAVFPPPTHLANSSTLASALHNLTSLINDGFSTGNSTHGPVDPSGANAVQTFSLDFDTALFEYYHDGTTLSNVSGVQKVDGDSIFRIGSISKLVSVYMLLIEIGDRYWDTKITNSKCSKVVQDSISTESYSIQMPCCMVMLSDSTRELRGCTIPF
;
A
#
# COMPACT_ATOMS: atom_id res chain seq x y z
N MET A 1 -28.92 19.24 -75.21
CA MET A 1 -29.78 18.57 -74.21
C MET A 1 -28.92 18.16 -73.02
N ARG A 2 -29.29 18.63 -71.81
CA ARG A 2 -28.62 18.43 -70.51
C ARG A 2 -28.79 17.01 -69.98
N ARG A 3 -27.74 16.44 -69.36
CA ARG A 3 -27.78 15.46 -68.23
C ARG A 3 -26.44 15.58 -67.47
N SER A 4 -26.23 16.47 -66.51
CA SER A 4 -26.70 16.53 -65.10
C SER A 4 -26.57 15.24 -64.28
N MET A 5 -25.46 15.18 -63.53
CA MET A 5 -25.18 14.61 -62.20
C MET A 5 -25.92 13.35 -61.70
N ALA A 6 -25.14 12.37 -61.21
CA ALA A 6 -25.20 11.91 -59.81
C ALA A 6 -24.03 10.96 -59.49
N GLN A 7 -23.01 11.46 -58.78
CA GLN A 7 -22.03 10.64 -58.07
C GLN A 7 -22.71 10.04 -56.83
N PHE A 8 -22.89 8.73 -56.80
CA PHE A 8 -23.21 8.00 -55.57
C PHE A 8 -21.91 7.62 -54.87
N SER A 9 -21.49 8.46 -53.91
CA SER A 9 -20.45 8.09 -52.95
C SER A 9 -21.07 7.15 -51.92
N LEU A 10 -20.83 5.84 -52.07
CA LEU A 10 -21.21 4.84 -51.08
C LEU A 10 -20.21 4.93 -49.91
N LEU A 11 -20.58 5.69 -48.87
CA LEU A 11 -19.88 5.68 -47.59
C LEU A 11 -20.22 4.37 -46.88
N SER A 12 -19.32 3.39 -46.95
CA SER A 12 -19.46 2.13 -46.23
C SER A 12 -19.42 2.37 -44.72
N LEU A 13 -20.56 2.22 -44.04
CA LEU A 13 -20.59 2.12 -42.59
C LEU A 13 -19.94 0.80 -42.18
N LEU A 14 -18.71 0.85 -41.67
CA LEU A 14 -18.13 -0.24 -40.90
C LEU A 14 -18.93 -0.33 -39.59
N PRO A 15 -19.62 -1.45 -39.29
CA PRO A 15 -20.15 -1.64 -37.95
C PRO A 15 -18.95 -1.72 -37.01
N PHE A 16 -18.84 -0.74 -36.11
CA PHE A 16 -17.94 -0.81 -34.97
C PHE A 16 -18.45 -1.98 -34.12
N THR A 17 -17.89 -3.17 -34.35
CA THR A 17 -18.20 -4.34 -33.53
C THR A 17 -17.83 -3.98 -32.11
N SER A 18 -18.84 -4.02 -31.23
CA SER A 18 -18.74 -3.87 -29.79
C SER A 18 -17.42 -4.40 -29.27
N ALA A 19 -16.67 -3.56 -28.54
CA ALA A 19 -15.49 -3.97 -27.81
C ALA A 19 -15.84 -5.24 -27.02
N ILE A 20 -15.30 -6.37 -27.45
CA ILE A 20 -15.28 -7.57 -26.64
C ILE A 20 -14.56 -7.13 -25.37
N ASN A 21 -15.29 -7.12 -24.24
CA ASN A 21 -14.69 -6.94 -22.94
C ASN A 21 -13.71 -8.10 -22.74
N CYS A 22 -12.46 -7.90 -23.16
CA CYS A 22 -11.38 -8.79 -22.81
C CYS A 22 -11.31 -8.76 -21.28
N PRO A 23 -11.59 -9.87 -20.57
CA PRO A 23 -11.42 -9.88 -19.13
C PRO A 23 -9.97 -9.48 -18.84
N LEU A 24 -9.79 -8.65 -17.81
CA LEU A 24 -8.45 -8.27 -17.35
C LEU A 24 -7.64 -9.56 -17.18
N SER A 25 -6.60 -9.76 -17.99
CA SER A 25 -5.78 -10.97 -17.90
C SER A 25 -5.28 -11.09 -16.47
N GLY A 26 -5.67 -12.16 -15.80
CA GLY A 26 -5.23 -12.46 -14.44
C GLY A 26 -3.72 -12.73 -14.39
N ALA A 27 -3.24 -13.10 -13.21
CA ALA A 27 -1.85 -13.54 -13.06
C ALA A 27 -1.54 -14.67 -14.07
N VAL A 28 -0.49 -14.47 -14.86
CA VAL A 28 -0.07 -15.42 -15.91
C VAL A 28 0.42 -16.75 -15.30
N PHE A 29 0.87 -16.70 -14.04
CA PHE A 29 1.34 -17.85 -13.30
C PHE A 29 0.41 -18.18 -12.14
N PRO A 30 0.20 -19.47 -11.83
CA PRO A 30 -0.53 -19.86 -10.63
C PRO A 30 0.22 -19.38 -9.38
N PRO A 31 -0.47 -19.19 -8.24
CA PRO A 31 0.18 -18.89 -6.98
C PRO A 31 1.25 -19.94 -6.67
N PRO A 32 2.47 -19.53 -6.27
CA PRO A 32 3.52 -20.48 -5.91
C PRO A 32 3.13 -21.24 -4.64
N THR A 33 3.29 -22.56 -4.67
CA THR A 33 3.02 -23.48 -3.55
C THR A 33 4.30 -24.15 -3.08
N HIS A 34 4.27 -24.70 -1.86
CA HIS A 34 5.37 -25.43 -1.23
C HIS A 34 6.70 -24.66 -1.19
N LEU A 35 6.64 -23.33 -1.04
CA LEU A 35 7.81 -22.46 -0.99
C LEU A 35 8.79 -22.83 0.13
N ALA A 36 8.28 -23.33 1.26
CA ALA A 36 9.08 -23.82 2.39
C ALA A 36 10.03 -24.98 1.99
N ASN A 37 9.70 -25.73 0.94
CA ASN A 37 10.47 -26.90 0.48
C ASN A 37 11.48 -26.53 -0.61
N SER A 38 11.52 -25.26 -1.05
CA SER A 38 12.40 -24.80 -2.11
C SER A 38 13.84 -24.59 -1.59
N SER A 39 14.78 -25.40 -2.08
CA SER A 39 16.20 -25.26 -1.73
C SER A 39 16.79 -23.93 -2.20
N THR A 40 16.34 -23.42 -3.35
CA THR A 40 16.73 -22.11 -3.86
C THR A 40 16.29 -20.99 -2.92
N LEU A 41 15.04 -21.05 -2.44
CA LEU A 41 14.53 -20.04 -1.50
C LEU A 41 15.25 -20.13 -0.16
N ALA A 42 15.42 -21.35 0.39
CA ALA A 42 16.17 -21.55 1.63
C ALA A 42 17.60 -20.99 1.55
N SER A 43 18.30 -21.22 0.44
CA SER A 43 19.64 -20.69 0.21
C SER A 43 19.65 -19.16 0.12
N ALA A 44 18.65 -18.57 -0.54
CA ALA A 44 18.50 -17.12 -0.65
C ALA A 44 18.20 -16.48 0.72
N LEU A 45 17.35 -17.09 1.54
CA LEU A 45 17.02 -16.62 2.88
C LEU A 45 18.23 -16.72 3.82
N HIS A 46 19.01 -17.79 3.73
CA HIS A 46 20.27 -17.90 4.49
C HIS A 46 21.27 -16.81 4.10
N ASN A 47 21.43 -16.54 2.79
CA ASN A 47 22.27 -15.44 2.32
C ASN A 47 21.76 -14.08 2.81
N LEU A 48 20.45 -13.87 2.79
CA LEU A 48 19.82 -12.67 3.33
C LEU A 48 20.15 -12.46 4.81
N THR A 49 20.05 -13.51 5.65
CA THR A 49 20.46 -13.44 7.06
C THR A 49 21.90 -13.00 7.21
N SER A 50 22.82 -13.57 6.43
CA SER A 50 24.24 -13.21 6.47
C SER A 50 24.44 -11.74 6.12
N LEU A 51 23.81 -11.27 5.03
CA LEU A 51 23.95 -9.89 4.58
C LEU A 51 23.41 -8.88 5.59
N ILE A 52 22.29 -9.19 6.24
CA ILE A 52 21.73 -8.32 7.28
C ILE A 52 22.65 -8.29 8.52
N ASN A 53 23.14 -9.46 8.97
CA ASN A 53 24.08 -9.55 10.10
C ASN A 53 25.40 -8.81 9.82
N ASP A 54 25.95 -8.95 8.61
CA ASP A 54 27.15 -8.26 8.17
C ASP A 54 26.92 -6.74 8.14
N GLY A 55 25.74 -6.31 7.68
CA GLY A 55 25.33 -4.91 7.70
C GLY A 55 25.33 -4.30 9.09
N PHE A 56 24.70 -4.96 10.06
CA PHE A 56 24.64 -4.47 11.44
C PHE A 56 25.98 -4.58 12.18
N SER A 57 26.77 -5.62 11.94
CA SER A 57 28.07 -5.79 12.61
C SER A 57 29.13 -4.81 12.11
N THR A 58 29.13 -4.49 10.82
CA THR A 58 30.08 -3.54 10.23
C THR A 58 29.59 -2.08 10.29
N GLY A 59 28.30 -1.86 10.56
CA GLY A 59 27.66 -0.54 10.50
C GLY A 59 27.56 0.02 9.09
N ASN A 60 27.73 -0.81 8.07
CA ASN A 60 27.74 -0.40 6.67
C ASN A 60 27.26 -1.54 5.76
N SER A 61 26.70 -1.19 4.62
CA SER A 61 26.28 -2.13 3.60
C SER A 61 26.70 -1.64 2.22
N THR A 62 26.53 -2.48 1.20
CA THR A 62 26.68 -2.04 -0.19
C THR A 62 25.71 -0.92 -0.57
N HIS A 63 24.69 -0.65 0.26
CA HIS A 63 23.62 0.33 0.03
C HIS A 63 23.75 1.55 0.96
N GLY A 64 24.83 1.64 1.74
CA GLY A 64 25.13 2.75 2.64
C GLY A 64 25.20 2.35 4.11
N PRO A 65 25.42 3.34 5.00
CA PRO A 65 25.57 3.12 6.44
C PRO A 65 24.34 2.44 7.05
N VAL A 66 24.58 1.54 8.00
CA VAL A 66 23.54 0.83 8.74
C VAL A 66 23.67 1.21 10.20
N ASP A 67 22.61 1.74 10.78
CA ASP A 67 22.58 2.08 12.20
C ASP A 67 22.15 0.86 13.04
N PRO A 68 23.02 0.31 13.90
CA PRO A 68 22.69 -0.83 14.76
C PRO A 68 21.90 -0.43 16.02
N SER A 69 21.61 0.85 16.22
CA SER A 69 21.00 1.36 17.45
C SER A 69 19.55 0.87 17.67
N GLY A 70 18.78 0.79 16.58
CA GLY A 70 17.37 0.43 16.61
C GLY A 70 17.12 -1.07 16.57
N ALA A 71 16.08 -1.52 17.27
CA ALA A 71 15.55 -2.88 17.14
C ALA A 71 14.89 -3.06 15.76
N ASN A 72 15.18 -4.17 15.08
CA ASN A 72 14.58 -4.49 13.79
C ASN A 72 14.00 -5.91 13.81
N ALA A 73 12.85 -6.09 13.17
CA ALA A 73 12.24 -7.40 12.94
C ALA A 73 11.80 -7.49 11.49
N VAL A 74 12.12 -8.60 10.83
CA VAL A 74 11.72 -8.89 9.45
C VAL A 74 11.13 -10.29 9.42
N GLN A 75 9.89 -10.39 8.92
CA GLN A 75 9.22 -11.66 8.72
C GLN A 75 8.72 -11.75 7.29
N THR A 76 8.90 -12.91 6.66
CA THR A 76 8.31 -13.23 5.36
C THR A 76 7.41 -14.45 5.51
N PHE A 77 6.20 -14.37 5.00
CA PHE A 77 5.21 -15.44 5.04
C PHE A 77 4.69 -15.75 3.64
N SER A 78 4.14 -16.95 3.48
CA SER A 78 3.41 -17.37 2.28
C SER A 78 1.95 -17.60 2.64
N LEU A 79 1.04 -17.40 1.68
CA LEU A 79 -0.37 -17.73 1.87
C LEU A 79 -0.64 -19.25 1.86
N ASP A 80 0.33 -20.05 1.44
CA ASP A 80 0.25 -21.51 1.34
C ASP A 80 0.73 -22.24 2.62
N PHE A 81 1.28 -21.51 3.59
CA PHE A 81 1.84 -22.08 4.82
C PHE A 81 1.41 -21.26 6.04
N ASP A 82 1.04 -21.96 7.12
CA ASP A 82 0.61 -21.32 8.38
C ASP A 82 1.77 -20.71 9.18
N THR A 83 3.01 -21.05 8.82
CA THR A 83 4.23 -20.57 9.49
C THR A 83 5.00 -19.60 8.59
N ALA A 84 5.70 -18.65 9.21
CA ALA A 84 6.62 -17.79 8.48
C ALA A 84 7.70 -18.60 7.76
N LEU A 85 8.01 -18.19 6.52
CA LEU A 85 9.12 -18.75 5.76
C LEU A 85 10.48 -18.23 6.25
N PHE A 86 10.47 -17.04 6.84
CA PHE A 86 11.66 -16.35 7.31
C PHE A 86 11.32 -15.44 8.48
N GLU A 87 12.15 -15.48 9.52
CA GLU A 87 12.10 -14.60 10.67
C GLU A 87 13.51 -14.15 11.00
N TYR A 88 13.66 -12.84 11.17
CA TYR A 88 14.92 -12.22 11.55
C TYR A 88 14.65 -11.14 12.59
N TYR A 89 15.45 -11.15 13.65
CA TYR A 89 15.37 -10.19 14.74
C TYR A 89 16.76 -9.64 15.02
N HIS A 90 16.87 -8.32 15.09
CA HIS A 90 18.07 -7.60 15.50
C HIS A 90 17.79 -6.82 16.77
N ASP A 91 18.55 -7.15 17.81
CA ASP A 91 18.53 -6.43 19.07
C ASP A 91 19.27 -5.09 18.88
N GLY A 92 18.53 -3.99 19.00
CA GLY A 92 19.13 -2.67 18.94
C GLY A 92 20.07 -2.43 20.13
N THR A 93 21.21 -1.78 19.90
CA THR A 93 22.16 -1.50 20.99
C THR A 93 21.60 -0.54 22.05
N THR A 94 20.50 0.14 21.74
CA THR A 94 19.78 1.05 22.67
C THR A 94 18.75 0.36 23.55
N LEU A 95 18.52 -0.95 23.38
CA LEU A 95 17.63 -1.70 24.26
C LEU A 95 18.19 -1.68 25.70
N SER A 96 17.37 -1.17 26.63
CA SER A 96 17.77 -0.98 28.03
C SER A 96 17.63 -2.29 28.82
N ASN A 97 18.68 -2.66 29.55
CA ASN A 97 18.69 -3.86 30.41
C ASN A 97 17.85 -3.72 31.69
N VAL A 98 17.36 -2.52 32.03
CA VAL A 98 16.77 -2.24 33.36
C VAL A 98 15.24 -2.24 33.32
N SER A 99 14.65 -1.80 32.21
CA SER A 99 13.19 -1.78 32.01
C SER A 99 12.86 -1.68 30.52
N GLY A 100 12.15 -2.67 29.98
CA GLY A 100 11.77 -2.74 28.56
C GLY A 100 12.07 -4.09 27.93
N VAL A 101 11.91 -4.16 26.61
CA VAL A 101 12.26 -5.34 25.80
C VAL A 101 13.79 -5.47 25.78
N GLN A 102 14.32 -6.61 26.23
CA GLN A 102 15.76 -6.88 26.23
C GLN A 102 16.19 -7.62 24.96
N LYS A 103 15.29 -8.45 24.43
CA LYS A 103 15.50 -9.25 23.24
C LYS A 103 14.26 -9.16 22.37
N VAL A 104 14.47 -8.87 21.10
CA VAL A 104 13.42 -8.76 20.10
C VAL A 104 13.06 -10.16 19.62
N ASP A 105 11.76 -10.43 19.58
CA ASP A 105 11.18 -11.70 19.14
C ASP A 105 9.79 -11.46 18.50
N GLY A 106 9.08 -12.55 18.18
CA GLY A 106 7.75 -12.50 17.56
C GLY A 106 6.67 -11.85 18.43
N ASP A 107 6.88 -11.75 19.73
CA ASP A 107 5.93 -11.14 20.68
C ASP A 107 6.25 -9.68 20.99
N SER A 108 7.32 -9.15 20.40
CA SER A 108 7.78 -7.77 20.60
C SER A 108 6.84 -6.74 19.96
N ILE A 109 6.54 -5.67 20.69
CA ILE A 109 5.57 -4.64 20.27
C ILE A 109 6.29 -3.46 19.61
N PHE A 110 5.90 -3.15 18.36
CA PHE A 110 6.45 -2.03 17.58
C PHE A 110 5.45 -0.89 17.41
N ARG A 111 5.95 0.36 17.42
CA ARG A 111 5.17 1.53 17.03
C ARG A 111 5.11 1.59 15.50
N ILE A 112 3.96 1.28 14.93
CA ILE A 112 3.77 1.18 13.47
C ILE A 112 3.54 2.53 12.76
N GLY A 113 3.39 3.64 13.51
CA GLY A 113 3.29 4.99 12.95
C GLY A 113 2.20 5.11 11.87
N SER A 114 2.57 5.60 10.68
CA SER A 114 1.64 5.78 9.56
C SER A 114 1.05 4.49 8.99
N ILE A 115 1.62 3.32 9.27
CA ILE A 115 1.05 2.03 8.85
C ILE A 115 -0.32 1.80 9.52
N SER A 116 -0.56 2.39 10.70
CA SER A 116 -1.85 2.32 11.40
C SER A 116 -3.04 2.83 10.56
N LYS A 117 -2.78 3.69 9.57
CA LYS A 117 -3.80 4.21 8.65
C LYS A 117 -4.45 3.10 7.82
N LEU A 118 -3.69 2.07 7.43
CA LEU A 118 -4.24 0.92 6.69
C LEU A 118 -5.34 0.22 7.50
N VAL A 119 -5.14 0.08 8.81
CA VAL A 119 -6.14 -0.50 9.71
C VAL A 119 -7.36 0.41 9.80
N SER A 120 -7.17 1.73 9.94
CA SER A 120 -8.28 2.68 9.97
C SER A 120 -9.10 2.69 8.67
N VAL A 121 -8.43 2.63 7.51
CA VAL A 121 -9.08 2.55 6.20
C VAL A 121 -9.90 1.27 6.08
N TYR A 122 -9.29 0.15 6.45
CA TYR A 122 -9.93 -1.15 6.37
C TYR A 122 -11.18 -1.21 7.26
N MET A 123 -11.10 -0.69 8.50
CA MET A 123 -12.25 -0.61 9.41
C MET A 123 -13.37 0.28 8.87
N LEU A 124 -13.01 1.41 8.25
CA LEU A 124 -14.00 2.28 7.61
C LEU A 124 -14.73 1.55 6.48
N LEU A 125 -14.00 0.85 5.62
CA LEU A 125 -14.58 0.09 4.50
C LEU A 125 -15.46 -1.07 4.98
N ILE A 126 -15.13 -1.71 6.10
CA ILE A 126 -16.01 -2.74 6.70
C ILE A 126 -17.33 -2.11 7.17
N GLU A 127 -17.28 -0.97 7.85
CA GLU A 127 -18.46 -0.38 8.50
C GLU A 127 -19.42 0.29 7.49
N ILE A 128 -18.88 1.12 6.60
CA ILE A 128 -19.69 1.95 5.70
C ILE A 128 -19.54 1.59 4.22
N GLY A 129 -18.57 0.74 3.87
CA GLY A 129 -18.22 0.45 2.49
C GLY A 129 -17.63 1.66 1.76
N ASP A 130 -17.82 1.69 0.45
CA ASP A 130 -17.44 2.77 -0.45
C ASP A 130 -18.57 3.79 -0.68
N ARG A 131 -19.72 3.66 0.00
CA ARG A 131 -20.93 4.46 -0.25
C ARG A 131 -20.71 5.98 -0.15
N TYR A 132 -19.82 6.39 0.74
CA TYR A 132 -19.50 7.80 0.98
C TYR A 132 -18.17 8.22 0.37
N TRP A 133 -17.55 7.35 -0.44
CA TRP A 133 -16.28 7.63 -1.08
C TRP A 133 -16.35 8.86 -1.98
N ASP A 134 -17.49 9.09 -2.64
CA ASP A 134 -17.73 10.27 -3.48
C ASP A 134 -18.46 11.43 -2.79
N THR A 135 -18.68 11.31 -1.48
CA THR A 135 -19.42 12.32 -0.72
C THR A 135 -18.48 13.38 -0.18
N LYS A 136 -18.87 14.66 -0.37
CA LYS A 136 -18.23 15.80 0.30
C LYS A 136 -18.39 15.65 1.81
N ILE A 137 -17.32 15.82 2.56
CA ILE A 137 -17.32 15.67 4.03
C ILE A 137 -18.33 16.62 4.68
N THR A 138 -18.49 17.83 4.09
CA THR A 138 -19.45 18.86 4.51
C THR A 138 -20.93 18.42 4.46
N ASN A 139 -21.27 17.40 3.68
CA ASN A 139 -22.64 16.91 3.52
C ASN A 139 -22.91 15.61 4.30
N SER A 140 -21.97 15.17 5.14
CA SER A 140 -22.06 13.91 5.87
C SER A 140 -22.15 14.14 7.39
N LYS A 141 -22.87 13.26 8.10
CA LYS A 141 -22.87 13.18 9.57
C LYS A 141 -21.46 13.01 10.18
N CYS A 142 -20.43 12.75 9.37
CA CYS A 142 -19.02 12.66 9.74
C CYS A 142 -18.44 13.99 10.27
N SER A 143 -19.12 15.11 10.01
CA SER A 143 -18.79 16.44 10.55
C SER A 143 -18.60 16.43 12.08
N LYS A 144 -19.31 15.60 12.85
CA LYS A 144 -19.16 15.64 14.32
C LYS A 144 -17.83 15.09 14.87
N VAL A 145 -17.05 14.33 14.09
CA VAL A 145 -15.78 13.73 14.55
C VAL A 145 -14.55 14.52 14.07
N VAL A 146 -14.68 15.32 13.01
CA VAL A 146 -13.56 15.99 12.32
C VAL A 146 -13.50 17.50 12.59
N GLN A 147 -14.54 18.08 13.20
CA GLN A 147 -14.66 19.54 13.32
C GLN A 147 -13.66 20.21 14.28
N ASP A 148 -13.03 19.47 15.20
CA ASP A 148 -12.19 20.06 16.25
C ASP A 148 -10.74 20.33 15.80
N SER A 149 -10.33 19.93 14.59
CA SER A 149 -8.91 19.98 14.17
C SER A 149 -8.60 20.65 12.83
N ILE A 150 -9.58 21.23 12.11
CA ILE A 150 -9.32 21.80 10.77
C ILE A 150 -9.84 23.25 10.68
N SER A 151 -8.92 24.18 10.42
CA SER A 151 -9.22 25.58 10.12
C SER A 151 -10.10 25.72 8.87
N THR A 152 -11.18 26.50 9.04
CA THR A 152 -12.19 27.14 8.17
C THR A 152 -12.11 27.16 6.61
N GLU A 153 -11.30 26.34 5.94
CA GLU A 153 -11.15 26.34 4.48
C GLU A 153 -11.27 24.90 3.93
N SER A 154 -12.41 24.25 4.16
CA SER A 154 -12.64 22.83 3.83
C SER A 154 -13.98 22.59 3.14
N TYR A 155 -14.40 23.48 2.24
CA TYR A 155 -15.76 23.40 1.69
C TYR A 155 -15.98 22.30 0.62
N SER A 156 -14.92 21.65 0.15
CA SER A 156 -15.01 20.67 -0.95
C SER A 156 -14.14 19.41 -0.78
N ILE A 157 -13.70 19.10 0.44
CA ILE A 157 -12.87 17.91 0.68
C ILE A 157 -13.79 16.66 0.65
N GLN A 158 -13.46 15.69 -0.20
CA GLN A 158 -14.13 14.39 -0.31
C GLN A 158 -13.49 13.39 0.68
N MET A 159 -14.22 12.34 1.08
CA MET A 159 -13.69 11.29 1.98
C MET A 159 -12.31 10.72 1.58
N PRO A 160 -12.01 10.39 0.30
CA PRO A 160 -10.68 9.96 -0.11
C PRO A 160 -9.63 11.05 0.11
N CYS A 161 -9.97 12.33 -0.08
CA CYS A 161 -9.05 13.42 0.22
C CYS A 161 -8.81 13.54 1.74
N CYS A 162 -9.81 13.30 2.61
CA CYS A 162 -9.61 13.22 4.06
C CYS A 162 -8.67 12.08 4.45
N MET A 163 -8.86 10.92 3.84
CA MET A 163 -8.08 9.72 4.11
C MET A 163 -6.64 9.85 3.60
N VAL A 164 -6.44 10.47 2.44
CA VAL A 164 -5.13 10.87 1.94
C VAL A 164 -4.50 11.94 2.84
N MET A 165 -5.27 12.88 3.37
CA MET A 165 -4.78 13.90 4.31
C MET A 165 -4.44 13.34 5.70
N LEU A 166 -4.93 12.16 6.08
CA LEU A 166 -4.37 11.48 7.25
C LEU A 166 -2.90 11.12 6.99
N SER A 167 -2.53 10.79 5.75
CA SER A 167 -1.16 10.43 5.31
C SER A 167 -0.15 11.57 5.48
N ASP A 168 -0.57 12.82 5.28
CA ASP A 168 0.31 13.97 5.31
C ASP A 168 -0.10 14.93 6.43
N SER A 169 0.76 15.06 7.44
CA SER A 169 0.54 16.01 8.52
C SER A 169 0.61 17.42 7.97
N THR A 170 -0.53 17.96 7.55
CA THR A 170 -0.79 19.40 7.33
C THR A 170 0.16 20.14 6.37
N ARG A 171 0.99 19.45 5.60
CA ARG A 171 1.82 20.10 4.58
C ARG A 171 1.41 19.57 3.22
N GLU A 172 0.75 20.47 2.48
CA GLU A 172 0.59 20.40 1.03
C GLU A 172 -0.71 19.77 0.50
N LEU A 173 -1.75 20.62 0.39
CA LEU A 173 -3.00 20.39 -0.36
C LEU A 173 -2.81 20.17 -1.88
N ARG A 174 -1.59 19.90 -2.38
CA ARG A 174 -1.29 19.89 -3.82
C ARG A 174 -1.82 18.67 -4.57
N GLY A 175 -2.38 17.67 -3.87
CA GLY A 175 -2.94 16.45 -4.48
C GLY A 175 -4.45 16.46 -4.75
N CYS A 176 -5.22 17.37 -4.14
CA CYS A 176 -6.68 17.41 -4.31
C CYS A 176 -7.09 18.49 -5.32
N THR A 177 -6.65 18.36 -6.57
CA THR A 177 -7.24 19.14 -7.67
C THR A 177 -8.49 18.43 -8.12
N ILE A 178 -9.65 18.97 -7.73
CA ILE A 178 -10.96 18.51 -8.20
C ILE A 178 -11.08 18.93 -9.67
N PRO A 179 -11.21 18.01 -10.64
CA PRO A 179 -11.62 18.41 -11.98
C PRO A 179 -13.05 18.95 -11.89
N PHE A 180 -13.25 20.16 -12.39
CA PHE A 180 -14.57 20.81 -12.51
C PHE A 180 -15.50 20.02 -13.42
#